data_AF-A0A015ZBK6-F1
#
_entry.id   AF-A0A015ZBK6-F1
#
_cell.length_a   1.000
_cell.length_b   1.000
_cell.length_c   1.000
_cell.angle_alpha   90.00
_cell.angle_beta   90.00
_cell.angle_gamma   90.00
#
_symmetry.space_group_name_H-M   'P 1'
#
loop_
_entity.id
_entity.type
_entity.pdbx_description
1 polymer ?
#
loop_
_entity_poly.entity_id
_entity_poly.type
_entity_poly.pdbx_seq_one_letter_code
_entity_poly.pdbx_strand_id
1 'polypeptide(L)'
;MLILRDNTKYSSTSDNLEKYLSLQNIANRNVSELLDDKDNDLLIYPHSFYQCEDETGKQPLLLLQTHWKEKKCTKVMLETGNMAGFIGFNGLSLSIHSRFSQDSKEDFFLHYMLSKVFCINVLNLSHGTSDEQLFNFLLYMFPKFL
;
A
#
# COMPACT_ATOMS: atom_id res chain seq x y z
N MET A 1 -12.28 2.11 5.67
CA MET A 1 -10.89 2.43 5.32
C MET A 1 -10.02 2.23 6.54
N LEU A 2 -8.97 1.42 6.43
CA LEU A 2 -7.97 1.20 7.47
C LEU A 2 -6.73 2.03 7.12
N ILE A 3 -6.19 2.79 8.08
CA ILE A 3 -4.97 3.58 7.90
C ILE A 3 -3.90 3.00 8.82
N LEU A 4 -2.77 2.62 8.24
CA LEU A 4 -1.57 2.15 8.92
C LEU A 4 -0.39 3.06 8.55
N ARG A 5 0.74 2.88 9.22
CA ARG A 5 2.03 3.50 8.90
C ARG A 5 2.99 2.41 8.45
N ASP A 6 3.89 2.70 7.52
CA ASP A 6 4.92 1.78 7.08
C ASP A 6 5.90 1.46 8.23
N ASN A 7 6.55 0.29 8.14
CA ASN A 7 7.57 -0.18 9.08
C ASN A 7 7.13 -0.03 10.56
N THR A 8 5.88 -0.38 10.85
CA THR A 8 5.23 -0.16 12.16
C THR A 8 4.54 -1.43 12.64
N LYS A 9 4.64 -1.69 13.95
CA LYS A 9 4.02 -2.82 14.63
C LYS A 9 2.74 -2.41 15.34
N TYR A 10 1.69 -3.18 15.12
CA TYR A 10 0.37 -3.03 15.72
C TYR A 10 0.01 -4.30 16.48
N SER A 11 -0.65 -4.14 17.63
CA SER A 11 -1.24 -5.27 18.35
C SER A 11 -2.65 -4.93 18.78
N SER A 12 -3.56 -5.89 18.66
CA SER A 12 -4.95 -5.75 19.12
C SER A 12 -5.45 -7.02 19.79
N THR A 13 -6.23 -6.85 20.85
CA THR A 13 -6.82 -7.91 21.67
C THR A 13 -8.36 -7.90 21.69
N SER A 14 -9.01 -6.90 21.07
CA SER A 14 -10.49 -6.77 21.08
C SER A 14 -11.07 -6.17 19.79
N ASP A 15 -11.19 -4.85 19.71
CA ASP A 15 -12.16 -4.18 18.84
C ASP A 15 -11.74 -4.04 17.37
N ASN A 16 -10.44 -4.24 17.08
CA ASN A 16 -9.89 -4.18 15.73
C ASN A 16 -9.46 -5.56 15.21
N LEU A 17 -9.83 -6.63 15.91
CA LEU A 17 -9.35 -7.98 15.63
C LEU A 17 -9.88 -8.49 14.27
N GLU A 18 -11.19 -8.34 14.03
CA GLU A 18 -11.83 -8.66 12.75
C GLU A 18 -11.22 -7.87 11.57
N LYS A 19 -10.91 -6.58 11.76
CA LYS A 19 -10.32 -5.75 10.70
C LYS A 19 -8.95 -6.24 10.26
N TYR A 20 -8.12 -6.69 11.21
CA TYR A 20 -6.80 -7.23 10.90
C TYR A 20 -6.88 -8.67 10.37
N LEU A 21 -7.84 -9.47 10.82
CA LEU A 21 -8.10 -10.80 10.26
C LEU A 21 -8.52 -10.74 8.79
N SER A 22 -9.28 -9.72 8.38
CA SER A 22 -9.60 -9.52 6.96
C SER A 22 -8.38 -9.31 6.05
N LEU A 23 -7.22 -8.94 6.62
CA LEU A 23 -5.96 -8.78 5.88
C LEU A 23 -5.19 -10.10 5.71
N GLN A 24 -5.67 -11.22 6.29
CA GLN A 24 -4.98 -12.51 6.25
C GLN A 24 -4.71 -13.02 4.83
N ASN A 25 -5.56 -12.66 3.86
CA ASN A 25 -5.41 -13.09 2.47
C ASN A 25 -4.22 -12.42 1.75
N ILE A 26 -3.86 -11.20 2.16
CA ILE A 26 -2.75 -10.43 1.58
C ILE A 26 -1.50 -10.45 2.47
N ALA A 27 -1.64 -10.82 3.75
CA ALA A 27 -0.54 -10.89 4.69
C ALA A 27 0.29 -12.16 4.51
N ASN A 28 1.55 -12.09 4.95
CA ASN A 28 2.55 -13.15 4.89
C ASN A 28 2.83 -13.66 3.46
N ARG A 29 2.48 -12.88 2.44
CA ARG A 29 2.80 -13.12 1.03
C ARG A 29 3.83 -12.12 0.57
N ASN A 30 4.76 -12.55 -0.25
CA ASN A 30 5.76 -11.66 -0.82
C ASN A 30 5.10 -10.75 -1.84
N VAL A 31 5.64 -9.55 -2.01
CA VAL A 31 5.05 -8.59 -2.95
C VAL A 31 5.14 -9.10 -4.39
N SER A 32 6.21 -9.82 -4.75
CA SER A 32 6.30 -10.52 -6.03
C SER A 32 5.18 -11.54 -6.26
N GLU A 33 4.78 -12.29 -5.22
CA GLU A 33 3.67 -13.26 -5.32
C GLU A 33 2.31 -12.59 -5.46
N LEU A 34 2.17 -11.36 -4.96
CA LEU A 34 0.95 -10.57 -5.11
C LEU A 34 0.83 -9.97 -6.52
N LEU A 35 1.96 -9.68 -7.17
CA LEU A 35 2.02 -9.18 -8.56
C LEU A 35 1.74 -10.25 -9.60
N ASP A 36 2.17 -11.49 -9.35
CA ASP A 36 2.01 -12.60 -10.31
C ASP A 36 0.59 -13.19 -10.34
N ASP A 37 -0.25 -12.84 -9.35
CA ASP A 37 -1.66 -13.23 -9.29
C ASP A 37 -2.47 -12.43 -10.33
N LYS A 38 -2.97 -13.15 -11.35
CA LYS A 38 -3.68 -12.57 -12.52
C LYS A 38 -4.95 -11.78 -12.21
N ASP A 39 -5.46 -11.88 -10.98
CA ASP A 39 -6.68 -11.22 -10.52
C ASP A 39 -6.40 -10.00 -9.60
N ASN A 40 -5.14 -9.62 -9.41
CA ASN A 40 -4.77 -8.49 -8.55
C ASN A 40 -4.46 -7.24 -9.37
N ASP A 41 -5.31 -6.21 -9.27
CA ASP A 41 -5.05 -4.86 -9.79
C ASP A 41 -4.07 -4.07 -8.90
N LEU A 42 -2.93 -4.68 -8.56
CA LEU A 42 -1.95 -4.10 -7.65
C LEU A 42 -0.94 -3.24 -8.42
N LEU A 43 -1.08 -1.92 -8.30
CA LEU A 43 -0.10 -0.98 -8.84
C LEU A 43 1.07 -0.84 -7.85
N ILE A 44 2.27 -1.23 -8.28
CA ILE A 44 3.48 -1.07 -7.46
C ILE A 44 4.53 -0.27 -8.20
N TYR A 45 5.15 0.66 -7.48
CA TYR A 45 6.29 1.43 -7.94
C TYR A 45 7.53 1.12 -7.08
N PRO A 46 8.70 0.89 -7.70
CA PRO A 46 8.91 0.72 -9.14
C PRO A 46 8.20 -0.53 -9.69
N HIS A 47 7.81 -0.50 -10.97
CA HIS A 47 7.15 -1.63 -11.65
C HIS A 47 8.01 -2.91 -11.66
N SER A 48 9.29 -2.78 -11.33
CA SER A 48 10.22 -3.90 -11.22
C SER A 48 11.05 -3.75 -9.94
N PHE A 49 10.94 -4.74 -9.05
CA PHE A 49 11.81 -4.85 -7.88
C PHE A 49 13.23 -5.30 -8.22
N TYR A 50 13.52 -5.69 -9.47
CA TYR A 50 14.89 -6.01 -9.89
C TYR A 50 15.83 -4.79 -9.80
N GLN A 51 15.27 -3.58 -9.82
CA GLN A 51 16.01 -2.32 -9.67
C GLN A 51 16.16 -1.89 -8.20
N CYS A 52 15.50 -2.59 -7.27
CA CYS A 52 15.58 -2.32 -5.84
C CYS A 52 16.71 -3.15 -5.23
N GLU A 53 17.78 -2.50 -4.77
CA GLU A 53 18.92 -3.18 -4.12
C GLU A 53 18.54 -3.82 -2.76
N ASP A 54 17.41 -3.43 -2.18
CA ASP A 54 16.94 -3.84 -0.86
C ASP A 54 16.01 -5.09 -0.88
N GLU A 55 15.95 -5.78 -2.02
CA GLU A 55 15.12 -6.97 -2.23
C GLU A 55 13.64 -6.77 -1.86
N THR A 56 13.13 -5.54 -1.97
CA THR A 56 11.76 -5.15 -1.59
C THR A 56 10.67 -6.08 -2.11
N GLY A 57 10.84 -6.67 -3.31
CA GLY A 57 9.88 -7.64 -3.86
C GLY A 57 9.77 -8.96 -3.09
N LYS A 58 10.84 -9.37 -2.39
CA LYS A 58 10.89 -10.58 -1.56
C LYS A 58 10.38 -10.34 -0.14
N GLN A 59 10.09 -9.10 0.22
CA GLN A 59 9.57 -8.77 1.53
C GLN A 59 8.04 -8.84 1.51
N PRO A 60 7.40 -9.30 2.60
CA PRO A 60 5.95 -9.26 2.69
C PRO A 60 5.46 -7.83 2.91
N LEU A 61 4.32 -7.49 2.30
CA LEU A 61 3.70 -6.18 2.50
C LEU A 61 3.16 -6.01 3.92
N LEU A 62 2.55 -7.09 4.44
CA LEU A 62 2.06 -7.20 5.81
C LEU A 62 2.52 -8.53 6.41
N LEU A 63 2.95 -8.50 7.65
CA LEU A 63 3.16 -9.68 8.48
C LEU A 63 2.03 -9.76 9.50
N LEU A 64 1.27 -10.85 9.46
CA LEU A 64 0.14 -11.07 10.35
C LEU A 64 0.41 -12.31 11.20
N GLN A 65 0.51 -12.11 12.51
CA GLN A 65 0.62 -13.18 13.49
C GLN A 65 -0.66 -13.22 14.32
N THR A 66 -1.30 -14.39 14.35
CA THR A 66 -2.55 -14.59 15.06
C THR A 66 -2.35 -15.60 16.19
N HIS A 67 -2.81 -15.25 17.39
CA HIS A 67 -2.83 -16.15 18.54
C HIS A 67 -4.25 -16.62 18.79
N TRP A 68 -4.42 -17.94 18.78
CA TRP A 68 -5.70 -18.60 18.97
C TRP A 68 -5.71 -19.33 20.30
N LYS A 69 -6.79 -19.17 21.06
CA LYS A 69 -7.10 -20.01 22.21
C LYS A 69 -8.39 -20.75 21.89
N GLU A 70 -8.29 -22.07 21.73
CA GLU A 70 -9.37 -22.92 21.25
C GLU A 70 -9.91 -22.44 19.89
N LYS A 71 -11.17 -21.99 19.82
CA LYS A 71 -11.82 -21.50 18.59
C LYS A 71 -11.88 -19.97 18.50
N LYS A 72 -11.30 -19.23 19.45
CA LYS A 72 -11.34 -17.77 19.47
C LYS A 72 -9.93 -17.19 19.30
N CYS A 73 -9.79 -16.27 18.35
CA CYS A 73 -8.59 -15.47 18.24
C CYS A 73 -8.54 -14.47 19.40
N THR A 74 -7.47 -14.51 20.19
CA THR A 74 -7.31 -13.70 21.41
C THR A 74 -6.39 -12.50 21.20
N LYS A 75 -5.49 -12.59 20.23
CA LYS A 75 -4.54 -11.53 19.91
C LYS A 75 -4.11 -11.60 18.46
N VAL A 76 -4.05 -10.44 17.82
CA VAL A 76 -3.50 -10.28 16.47
C VAL A 76 -2.38 -9.25 16.54
N MET A 77 -1.22 -9.61 15.98
CA MET A 77 -0.12 -8.71 15.72
C MET A 77 -0.01 -8.50 14.22
N LEU A 78 0.06 -7.24 13.82
CA LEU A 78 0.22 -6.82 12.44
C LEU A 78 1.48 -5.97 12.35
N GLU A 79 2.35 -6.29 11.41
CA GLU A 79 3.55 -5.51 11.11
C GLU A 79 3.51 -5.13 9.62
N THR A 80 3.66 -3.84 9.35
CA THR A 80 3.73 -3.32 7.98
C THR A 80 5.17 -3.33 7.51
N GLY A 81 5.38 -3.69 6.24
CA GLY A 81 6.67 -3.58 5.57
C GLY A 81 7.09 -2.13 5.31
N ASN A 82 8.23 -1.95 4.65
CA ASN A 82 8.78 -0.64 4.29
C ASN A 82 8.18 -0.11 2.98
N MET A 83 6.85 -0.07 2.89
CA MET A 83 6.12 0.40 1.71
C MET A 83 4.98 1.33 2.13
N ALA A 84 4.86 2.47 1.44
CA ALA A 84 3.72 3.37 1.55
C ALA A 84 2.88 3.31 0.28
N GLY A 85 1.56 3.47 0.42
CA GLY A 85 0.62 3.35 -0.69
C GLY A 85 -0.79 3.02 -0.23
N PHE A 86 -1.67 2.72 -1.17
CA PHE A 86 -3.04 2.31 -0.89
C PHE A 86 -3.38 1.02 -1.64
N ILE A 87 -4.21 0.19 -1.01
CA ILE A 87 -4.61 -1.13 -1.51
C ILE A 87 -6.12 -1.24 -1.39
N GLY A 88 -6.78 -1.57 -2.50
CA GLY A 88 -8.17 -2.00 -2.53
C GLY A 88 -8.23 -3.51 -2.70
N PHE A 89 -8.85 -4.23 -1.78
CA PHE A 89 -9.00 -5.68 -1.86
C PHE A 89 -10.31 -6.14 -1.21
N ASN A 90 -11.13 -6.92 -1.92
CA ASN A 90 -12.40 -7.48 -1.40
C ASN A 90 -13.31 -6.46 -0.68
N GLY A 91 -13.42 -5.24 -1.21
CA GLY A 91 -14.21 -4.16 -0.59
C GLY A 91 -13.56 -3.51 0.64
N LEU A 92 -12.37 -3.96 1.05
CA LEU A 92 -11.54 -3.33 2.05
C LEU A 92 -10.57 -2.36 1.37
N SER A 93 -10.48 -1.15 1.93
CA SER A 93 -9.50 -0.14 1.52
C SER A 93 -8.51 0.06 2.66
N LEU A 94 -7.24 -0.21 2.39
CA LEU A 94 -6.11 -0.05 3.27
C LEU A 94 -5.21 1.06 2.71
N SER A 95 -4.84 2.04 3.55
CA SER A 95 -3.82 3.04 3.26
C SER A 95 -2.65 2.83 4.21
N ILE A 96 -1.44 2.75 3.70
CA ILE A 96 -0.19 2.68 4.47
C ILE A 96 0.55 3.99 4.24
N HIS A 97 0.51 4.86 5.24
CA HIS A 97 1.17 6.16 5.21
C HIS A 97 2.64 5.99 5.58
N SER A 98 3.48 6.90 5.10
CA SER A 98 4.86 6.99 5.58
C SER A 98 4.86 7.33 7.08
N ARG A 99 5.69 6.66 7.89
CA ARG A 99 5.93 7.00 9.30
C ARG A 99 6.51 8.41 9.48
N PHE A 100 7.04 9.00 8.41
CA PHE A 100 7.52 10.37 8.36
C PHE A 100 6.40 11.38 8.04
N SER A 101 5.18 10.92 7.75
CA SER A 101 4.03 11.79 7.56
C SER A 101 3.47 12.27 8.90
N GLN A 102 2.81 13.43 8.85
CA GLN A 102 1.99 13.92 9.96
C GLN A 102 0.79 12.98 10.19
N ASP A 103 0.24 12.99 11.41
CA ASP A 103 -1.02 12.30 11.72
C ASP A 103 -2.21 13.05 11.11
N SER A 104 -2.35 12.91 9.81
CA SER A 104 -3.47 13.42 9.03
C SER A 104 -4.28 12.28 8.43
N LYS A 105 -5.58 12.51 8.27
CA LYS A 105 -6.46 11.60 7.52
C LYS A 105 -6.01 11.46 6.07
N GLU A 106 -5.53 12.55 5.49
CA GLU A 106 -5.05 12.62 4.12
C GLU A 106 -3.55 12.32 4.05
N ASP A 107 -3.09 11.55 3.05
CA ASP A 107 -1.66 11.23 2.87
C ASP A 107 -0.95 12.28 2.02
N PHE A 108 -0.65 13.43 2.63
CA PHE A 108 0.08 14.51 1.95
C PHE A 108 1.50 14.11 1.56
N PHE A 109 2.12 13.18 2.29
CA PHE A 109 3.47 12.72 1.99
C PHE A 109 3.48 11.92 0.69
N LEU A 110 2.60 10.92 0.57
CA LEU A 110 2.45 10.16 -0.66
C LEU A 110 2.03 11.07 -1.82
N HIS A 111 1.11 12.02 -1.58
CA HIS A 111 0.72 12.99 -2.60
C HIS A 111 1.91 13.84 -3.08
N TYR A 112 2.76 14.31 -2.17
CA TYR A 112 3.98 15.05 -2.50
C TYR A 112 4.97 14.17 -3.27
N MET A 113 5.19 12.93 -2.82
CA MET A 113 6.07 11.98 -3.49
C MET A 113 5.62 11.71 -4.92
N LEU A 114 4.32 11.53 -5.16
CA LEU A 114 3.79 11.27 -6.51
C LEU A 114 3.80 12.53 -7.40
N SER A 115 3.46 13.69 -6.84
CA SER A 115 3.32 14.94 -7.62
C SER A 115 4.63 15.68 -7.88
N LYS A 116 5.54 15.73 -6.90
CA LYS A 116 6.77 16.55 -6.97
C LYS A 116 8.04 15.73 -7.16
N VAL A 117 8.16 14.61 -6.44
CA VAL A 117 9.38 13.79 -6.48
C VAL A 117 9.38 12.84 -7.66
N PHE A 118 8.28 12.09 -7.81
CA PHE A 118 8.15 11.10 -8.86
C PHE A 118 7.81 11.75 -10.20
N CYS A 119 7.04 12.85 -10.15
CA CYS A 119 6.76 13.72 -11.29
C CYS A 119 6.45 12.88 -12.55
N ILE A 120 5.46 11.98 -12.45
CA ILE A 120 5.08 11.12 -13.58
C ILE A 120 4.72 12.06 -14.72
N ASN A 121 5.62 12.24 -15.67
CA ASN A 121 5.39 13.09 -16.82
C ASN A 121 4.50 12.29 -17.79
N VAL A 122 3.25 12.06 -17.38
CA VAL A 122 2.24 11.29 -18.14
C VAL A 122 2.01 11.96 -19.51
N LEU A 123 2.31 13.25 -19.62
CA LEU A 123 2.19 14.05 -20.82
C LEU A 123 3.52 14.75 -21.10
N ASN A 124 4.20 14.39 -22.19
CA ASN A 124 5.28 15.22 -22.73
C ASN A 124 4.67 16.44 -23.44
N LEU A 125 4.19 17.40 -22.67
CA LEU A 125 3.66 18.66 -23.18
C LEU A 125 4.83 19.64 -23.36
N SER A 126 5.08 20.05 -24.59
CA SER A 126 6.11 21.06 -24.95
C SER A 126 5.81 22.47 -24.41
N HIS A 127 4.73 22.64 -23.65
CA HIS A 127 4.35 23.88 -22.98
C HIS A 127 4.07 23.58 -21.51
N GLY A 128 4.87 24.18 -20.63
CA GLY A 128 4.78 23.96 -19.19
C GLY A 128 3.40 24.30 -18.66
N THR A 129 2.70 23.29 -18.16
CA THR A 129 1.43 23.47 -17.46
C THR A 129 1.70 23.41 -15.96
N SER A 130 1.15 24.40 -15.26
CA SER A 130 1.30 24.66 -13.84
C SER A 130 1.04 23.45 -12.92
N ASP A 131 1.67 23.55 -11.76
CA ASP A 131 2.09 22.53 -10.82
C ASP A 131 1.01 21.75 -10.02
N GLU A 132 -0.28 21.81 -10.38
CA GLU A 132 -1.35 21.53 -9.40
C GLU A 132 -2.44 20.48 -9.71
N GLN A 133 -2.55 19.85 -10.89
CA GLN A 133 -3.68 18.91 -11.13
C GLN A 133 -3.35 17.63 -11.90
N LEU A 134 -2.08 17.22 -11.93
CA LEU A 134 -1.65 16.04 -12.71
C LEU A 134 -2.17 14.71 -12.14
N PHE A 135 -2.37 14.61 -10.82
CA PHE A 135 -2.73 13.33 -10.18
C PHE A 135 -4.14 12.85 -10.54
N ASN A 136 -5.08 13.76 -10.78
CA ASN A 136 -6.43 13.40 -11.21
C ASN A 136 -6.43 12.70 -12.59
N PHE A 137 -5.43 12.95 -13.44
CA PHE A 137 -5.33 12.34 -14.76
C PHE A 137 -4.87 10.88 -14.76
N LEU A 138 -4.11 10.43 -13.74
CA LEU A 138 -3.69 9.03 -13.64
C LEU A 138 -4.89 8.07 -13.56
N LEU A 139 -5.95 8.47 -12.83
CA LEU A 139 -7.22 7.74 -12.76
C LEU A 139 -7.89 7.57 -14.13
N TYR A 140 -7.70 8.52 -15.05
CA TYR A 140 -8.28 8.49 -16.40
C TYR A 140 -7.40 7.78 -17.45
N MET A 141 -6.13 7.49 -17.14
CA MET A 141 -5.19 6.79 -18.02
C MET A 141 -5.23 5.25 -17.87
N PHE A 142 -5.95 4.75 -16.86
CA PHE A 142 -6.23 3.33 -16.61
C PHE A 142 -6.64 2.50 -17.83
N PRO A 143 -7.41 3.00 -18.82
CA PRO A 143 -7.86 2.17 -19.93
C PRO A 143 -6.80 1.85 -20.99
N LYS A 144 -5.61 2.47 -20.95
CA LYS A 144 -4.64 2.38 -22.06
C LYS A 144 -3.40 1.53 -21.77
N PHE A 145 -3.23 1.06 -20.54
CA PHE A 145 -2.08 0.24 -20.12
C PHE A 145 -2.46 -1.20 -19.73
N LEU A 146 -3.71 -1.61 -20.02
CA LEU A 146 -4.17 -3.01 -19.98
C LEU A 146 -3.92 -3.70 -21.33
#